data_AF-C5TCL7-F1
#
_entry.id   AF-C5TCL7-F1
#
_cell.length_a   1.000
_cell.length_b   1.000
_cell.length_c   1.000
_cell.angle_alpha   90.00
_cell.angle_beta   90.00
_cell.angle_gamma   90.00
#
_symmetry.space_group_name_H-M   'P 1'
#
loop_
_entity.id
_entity.type
_entity.pdbx_description
1 polymer ?
#
loop_
_entity_poly.entity_id
_entity_poly.type
_entity_poly.pdbx_seq_one_letter_code
_entity_poly.pdbx_strand_id
1 'polypeptide(L)' 'AADPALRLYHWLPSVRGDLLAKLGRPDEACTEFARAASLTRNAQEKALLLERARR' A
#
# COMPACT_ATOMS: atom_id res chain seq x y z
N ALA A 1 11.14 -0.75 -16.79
CA ALA A 1 11.80 0.21 -15.88
C ALA A 1 10.71 1.00 -15.16
N ALA A 2 10.71 1.05 -13.83
CA ALA A 2 9.69 1.78 -13.06
C ALA A 2 10.01 3.28 -13.09
N ASP A 3 9.10 4.07 -13.66
CA ASP A 3 9.24 5.49 -13.90
C ASP A 3 9.47 6.29 -12.58
N PRO A 4 10.53 7.11 -12.46
CA PRO A 4 10.77 7.92 -11.27
C PRO A 4 9.65 8.93 -10.95
N ALA A 5 8.84 9.34 -11.92
CA ALA A 5 7.71 10.26 -11.69
C ALA A 5 6.61 9.63 -10.81
N LEU A 6 6.52 8.29 -10.79
CA LEU A 6 5.58 7.58 -9.94
C LEU A 6 6.00 7.60 -8.46
N ARG A 7 7.29 7.74 -8.13
CA ARG A 7 7.77 7.72 -6.73
C ARG A 7 7.23 8.86 -5.85
N LEU A 8 6.68 9.92 -6.45
CA LEU A 8 6.08 11.05 -5.73
C LEU A 8 4.56 10.90 -5.54
N TYR A 9 3.93 9.88 -6.12
CA TYR A 9 2.57 9.51 -5.79
C TYR A 9 2.60 8.70 -4.49
N HIS A 10 2.36 9.36 -3.37
CA HIS A 10 2.12 8.72 -2.06
C HIS A 10 1.04 7.62 -2.11
N TRP A 11 0.24 7.54 -3.18
CA TRP A 11 -0.71 6.45 -3.49
C TRP A 11 -0.09 5.16 -4.02
N LEU A 12 1.19 5.12 -4.39
CA LEU A 12 1.80 3.94 -5.01
C LEU A 12 1.75 2.66 -4.16
N PRO A 13 2.11 2.68 -2.87
CA PRO A 13 2.09 1.45 -2.08
C PRO A 13 0.65 0.96 -1.82
N SER A 14 -0.35 1.85 -1.75
CA SER A 14 -1.77 1.45 -1.65
C SER A 14 -2.28 0.80 -2.94
N VAL A 15 -1.99 1.40 -4.10
CA VAL A 15 -2.35 0.83 -5.41
C VAL A 15 -1.64 -0.50 -5.65
N ARG A 16 -0.38 -0.61 -5.22
CA ARG A 16 0.39 -1.86 -5.29
C ARG A 16 -0.21 -2.95 -4.41
N GLY A 17 -0.62 -2.63 -3.19
CA GLY A 17 -1.35 -3.55 -2.31
C GLY A 17 -2.65 -4.05 -2.94
N ASP A 18 -3.46 -3.15 -3.51
CA ASP A 18 -4.72 -3.51 -4.18
C ASP A 18 -4.50 -4.41 -5.41
N LEU A 19 -3.45 -4.17 -6.19
CA LEU A 19 -3.05 -5.02 -7.32
C LEU A 19 -2.56 -6.39 -6.88
N LEU A 20 -1.74 -6.47 -5.83
CA LEU A 20 -1.23 -7.73 -5.29
C LEU A 20 -2.36 -8.58 -4.70
N ALA A 21 -3.32 -7.96 -4.01
CA ALA A 21 -4.52 -8.63 -3.52
C ALA A 21 -5.36 -9.20 -4.69
N LYS A 22 -5.53 -8.44 -5.78
CA LYS A 22 -6.21 -8.92 -7.00
C LYS A 22 -5.46 -10.06 -7.71
N LEU A 23 -4.14 -10.10 -7.59
CA LEU A 23 -3.30 -11.18 -8.14
C LEU A 23 -3.24 -12.42 -7.23
N GLY A 24 -3.95 -12.43 -6.10
CA GLY A 24 -3.94 -13.55 -5.16
C GLY A 24 -2.64 -13.66 -4.36
N ARG A 25 -1.92 -12.55 -4.17
CA ARG A 25 -0.66 -12.46 -3.41
C ARG A 25 -0.86 -11.66 -2.11
N PRO A 26 -1.62 -12.20 -1.13
CA PRO A 26 -2.02 -11.46 0.05
C PRO A 26 -0.82 -11.06 0.94
N ASP A 27 0.19 -11.92 1.11
CA ASP A 27 1.34 -11.63 1.96
C ASP A 27 2.15 -10.41 1.49
N GLU A 28 2.31 -10.29 0.17
CA GLU A 28 2.98 -9.14 -0.45
C GLU A 28 2.09 -7.90 -0.42
N ALA A 29 0.77 -8.06 -0.58
CA ALA A 29 -0.17 -6.96 -0.44
C ALA A 29 -0.13 -6.37 0.97
N CYS A 30 -0.10 -7.21 2.00
CA CYS A 30 0.01 -6.80 3.41
C CYS A 30 1.28 -6.01 3.68
N THR A 31 2.41 -6.45 3.12
CA THR A 31 3.69 -5.74 3.25
C THR A 31 3.63 -4.34 2.63
N GLU A 32 3.01 -4.21 1.46
CA GLU A 32 2.86 -2.91 0.78
C GLU A 32 1.85 -2.00 1.49
N PHE A 33 0.75 -2.54 2.03
CA PHE A 33 -0.19 -1.77 2.84
C PHE A 33 0.43 -1.28 4.16
N ALA A 34 1.23 -2.10 4.84
CA ALA A 34 1.97 -1.69 6.03
C ALA A 34 2.98 -0.58 5.70
N ARG A 35 3.66 -0.69 4.56
CA ARG A 35 4.57 0.35 4.07
C ARG A 35 3.83 1.65 3.74
N ALA A 36 2.67 1.57 3.08
CA ALA A 36 1.79 2.71 2.84
C ALA A 36 1.38 3.38 4.16
N ALA A 37 0.97 2.59 5.15
CA ALA A 37 0.58 3.06 6.49
C ALA A 37 1.71 3.79 7.23
N SER A 38 2.97 3.41 6.99
CA SER A 38 4.14 4.09 7.58
C SER A 38 4.46 5.44 6.92
N LEU A 39 4.03 5.65 5.67
CA LEU A 39 4.33 6.84 4.88
C LEU A 39 3.22 7.90 4.94
N THR A 40 1.98 7.51 5.25
CA THR A 40 0.89 8.47 5.48
C THR A 40 1.03 9.15 6.85
N ARG A 41 0.79 10.46 6.85
CA ARG A 41 0.71 11.28 8.07
C ARG A 41 -0.73 11.40 8.59
N ASN A 42 -1.71 10.89 7.86
CA ASN A 42 -3.11 10.90 8.24
C ASN A 42 -3.43 9.64 9.06
N ALA A 43 -3.81 9.82 10.33
CA ALA A 43 -4.13 8.72 11.23
C ALA A 43 -5.30 7.86 10.74
N GLN A 44 -6.27 8.45 10.03
CA GLN A 44 -7.42 7.73 9.47
C GLN A 44 -7.02 6.85 8.28
N GLU A 45 -6.22 7.38 7.35
CA GLU A 45 -5.67 6.58 6.25
C GLU A 45 -4.75 5.48 6.76
N LYS A 46 -3.93 5.77 7.78
CA LYS A 46 -3.06 4.80 8.43
C LYS A 46 -3.86 3.62 9.00
N ALA A 47 -4.96 3.91 9.69
CA ALA A 47 -5.83 2.87 10.24
C ALA A 47 -6.44 1.99 9.15
N LEU A 48 -6.95 2.60 8.07
CA LEU A 48 -7.51 1.87 6.92
C LEU A 48 -6.50 0.94 6.26
N LEU A 49 -5.27 1.42 6.06
CA LEU A 49 -4.19 0.64 5.45
C LEU A 49 -3.72 -0.51 6.35
N LEU A 50 -3.67 -0.29 7.67
CA LEU A 50 -3.35 -1.34 8.63
C LEU A 50 -4.45 -2.40 8.74
N GLU A 51 -5.73 -2.02 8.60
CA GLU A 51 -6.82 -2.98 8.54
C GLU A 51 -6.68 -3.88 7.30
N ARG A 52 -6.38 -3.29 6.14
CA ARG A 52 -6.14 -4.04 4.90
C ARG A 52 -4.90 -4.94 4.98
N ALA A 53 -3.87 -4.55 5.73
CA ALA A 53 -2.68 -5.37 5.95
C ALA A 53 -2.91 -6.57 6.89
N ARG A 54 -4.07 -6.68 7.52
CA ARG A 54 -4.45 -7.80 8.41
C ARG A 54 -5.42 -8.78 7.77
N ARG A 55 -5.84 -8.51 6.53
CA ARG A 55 -6.90 -9.23 5.83
C ARG A 55 -6.31 -10.19 4.81
#